data_AF-A0AAV7BGE7-F1
#
_entry.id   AF-A0AAV7BGE7-F1
#
_cell.length_a   1.000
_cell.length_b   1.000
_cell.length_c   1.000
_cell.angle_alpha   90.00
_cell.angle_beta   90.00
_cell.angle_gamma   90.00
#
_symmetry.space_group_name_H-M   'P 1'
#
loop_
_entity.id
_entity.type
_entity.pdbx_description
1 polymer ?
#
loop_
_entity_poly.entity_id
_entity_poly.type
_entity_poly.pdbx_seq_one_letter_code
_entity_poly.pdbx_strand_id
1 'polypeptide(L)'
;MIVTQKITTLAFQLHDGMCKNPGTLSKQQLNESIKGKPNFLEYISYHLNFMSILAGPCSNFNEYIGFIEGRHIQTKLTKVKMKDDNTLIEPSPNKAVITKLVICVVSLTVFLTICKAFPLADMLDDKFIDESSLLWKLVYLYISTMACKPKYYFAWTLADAINNAAGYGFNGIDEDGNYRWDQISNLNIWNIEMATSFKMYIDNWNIQTAAWLKRVSYDRAPKYCTGLTFLLSAIWHGVYPGYYFTFLTGIPVWWVARGVRIFLLSYCCGHCTYSSVNNVI
;
A
#
# COMPACT_ATOMS: atom_id res chain seq x y z
N MET A 1 13.61 1.83 -6.58
CA MET A 1 12.41 1.02 -6.25
C MET A 1 11.13 1.63 -6.80
N ILE A 2 10.73 2.85 -6.40
CA ILE A 2 9.46 3.48 -6.85
C ILE A 2 9.42 3.74 -8.36
N VAL A 3 10.51 4.23 -8.95
CA VAL A 3 10.59 4.44 -10.41
C VAL A 3 10.33 3.14 -11.17
N THR A 4 10.86 2.00 -10.70
CA THR A 4 10.56 0.68 -11.27
C THR A 4 9.07 0.35 -11.20
N GLN A 5 8.41 0.65 -10.08
CA GLN A 5 6.96 0.45 -9.96
C GLN A 5 6.19 1.32 -10.94
N LYS A 6 6.56 2.60 -11.08
CA LYS A 6 5.92 3.53 -12.02
C LYS A 6 6.10 3.11 -13.48
N ILE A 7 7.32 2.76 -13.89
CA ILE A 7 7.65 2.31 -15.26
C ILE A 7 6.84 1.06 -15.60
N THR A 8 6.88 0.05 -14.74
CA THR A 8 6.18 -1.23 -14.99
C THR A 8 4.66 -1.05 -14.96
N THR A 9 4.13 -0.23 -14.03
CA THR A 9 2.70 0.13 -14.01
C THR A 9 2.28 0.75 -15.34
N LEU A 10 3.01 1.77 -15.81
CA LEU A 10 2.71 2.44 -17.08
C LEU A 10 2.79 1.47 -18.28
N ALA A 11 3.82 0.63 -18.32
CA ALA A 11 3.98 -0.37 -19.38
C ALA A 11 2.79 -1.33 -19.45
N PHE A 12 2.33 -1.82 -18.30
CA PHE A 12 1.17 -2.70 -18.24
C PHE A 12 -0.15 -1.99 -18.55
N GLN A 13 -0.33 -0.74 -18.11
CA GLN A 13 -1.51 0.07 -18.45
C GLN A 13 -1.61 0.36 -19.95
N LEU A 14 -0.47 0.62 -20.61
CA LEU A 14 -0.39 0.77 -22.06
C LEU A 14 -0.69 -0.53 -22.79
N HIS A 15 -0.10 -1.65 -22.34
CA HIS A 15 -0.38 -2.96 -22.92
C HIS A 15 -1.87 -3.31 -22.83
N ASP A 16 -2.50 -3.05 -21.69
CA ASP A 16 -3.93 -3.33 -21.52
C ASP A 16 -4.81 -2.43 -22.39
N GLY A 17 -4.47 -1.15 -22.59
CA GLY A 17 -5.26 -0.23 -23.38
C GLY A 17 -5.03 -0.29 -24.89
N MET A 18 -3.84 -0.71 -25.34
CA MET A 18 -3.45 -0.72 -26.75
C MET A 18 -3.45 -2.13 -27.38
N CYS A 19 -3.21 -3.18 -26.59
CA CYS A 19 -3.00 -4.53 -27.11
C CYS A 19 -4.07 -5.55 -26.71
N LYS A 20 -4.87 -5.26 -25.68
CA LYS A 20 -5.92 -6.17 -25.21
C LYS A 20 -7.32 -5.71 -25.61
N ASN A 21 -8.20 -6.68 -25.83
CA ASN A 21 -9.61 -6.43 -26.06
C ASN A 21 -10.28 -5.98 -24.75
N PRO A 22 -11.08 -4.89 -24.75
CA PRO A 22 -11.72 -4.40 -23.53
C PRO A 22 -12.57 -5.45 -22.79
N GLY A 23 -13.18 -6.40 -23.51
CA GLY A 23 -14.00 -7.46 -22.93
C GLY A 23 -13.23 -8.55 -22.17
N THR A 24 -11.89 -8.62 -22.31
CA THR A 24 -11.06 -9.60 -21.59
C THR A 24 -10.38 -9.01 -20.36
N LEU A 25 -10.50 -7.70 -20.15
CA LEU A 25 -9.92 -6.99 -19.02
C LEU A 25 -10.81 -7.09 -17.79
N SER A 26 -10.20 -7.16 -16.60
CA SER A 26 -10.95 -6.94 -15.37
C SER A 26 -11.46 -5.49 -15.30
N LYS A 27 -12.49 -5.24 -14.49
CA LYS A 27 -13.02 -3.87 -14.28
C LYS A 27 -11.92 -2.89 -13.85
N GLN A 28 -11.00 -3.34 -13.01
CA GLN A 28 -9.86 -2.54 -12.56
C GLN A 28 -8.90 -2.24 -13.70
N GLN A 29 -8.49 -3.26 -14.47
CA GLN A 29 -7.60 -3.09 -15.62
C GLN A 29 -8.20 -2.17 -16.67
N LEU A 30 -9.51 -2.29 -16.93
CA LEU A 30 -10.21 -1.43 -17.89
C LEU A 30 -10.18 0.04 -17.45
N ASN A 31 -10.47 0.32 -16.17
CA ASN A 31 -10.45 1.68 -15.62
C ASN A 31 -9.05 2.30 -15.63
N GLU A 32 -8.01 1.49 -15.46
CA GLU A 32 -6.61 1.93 -15.41
C GLU A 32 -5.91 1.90 -16.78
N SER A 33 -6.54 1.33 -17.80
CA SER A 33 -5.97 1.18 -19.13
C SER A 33 -5.69 2.52 -19.82
N ILE A 34 -4.60 2.57 -20.58
CA ILE A 34 -4.17 3.77 -21.30
C ILE A 34 -4.21 3.49 -22.79
N LYS A 35 -5.08 4.23 -23.50
CA LYS A 35 -5.27 4.06 -24.96
C LYS A 35 -4.30 4.89 -25.80
N GLY A 36 -3.77 5.98 -25.25
CA GLY A 36 -2.87 6.90 -25.95
C GLY A 36 -1.48 6.88 -25.35
N LYS A 37 -0.44 6.83 -26.19
CA LYS A 37 0.95 6.88 -25.72
C LYS A 37 1.24 8.24 -25.06
N PRO A 38 1.78 8.28 -23.83
CA PRO A 38 2.23 9.50 -23.20
C PRO A 38 3.26 10.23 -24.06
N ASN A 39 3.17 11.55 -24.12
CA ASN A 39 4.25 12.34 -24.67
C ASN A 39 5.48 12.32 -23.73
N PHE A 40 6.62 12.79 -24.23
CA PHE A 40 7.87 12.75 -23.47
C PHE A 40 7.80 13.56 -22.17
N LEU A 41 7.11 14.71 -22.18
CA LEU A 41 6.97 15.56 -21.00
C LEU A 41 6.10 14.89 -19.93
N GLU A 42 4.95 14.32 -20.30
CA GLU A 42 4.08 13.57 -19.40
C GLU A 42 4.81 12.38 -18.78
N TYR A 43 5.59 11.65 -19.59
CA TYR A 43 6.38 10.52 -19.13
C TYR A 43 7.41 10.96 -18.08
N ILE A 44 8.21 11.97 -18.36
CA ILE A 44 9.22 12.46 -17.42
C ILE A 44 8.57 13.06 -16.18
N SER A 45 7.50 13.84 -16.34
CA SER A 45 6.73 14.44 -15.24
C SER A 45 6.21 13.37 -14.28
N TYR A 46 5.59 12.30 -14.79
CA TYR A 46 5.08 11.21 -13.96
C TYR A 46 6.16 10.48 -13.17
N HIS A 47 7.31 10.21 -13.79
CA HIS A 47 8.41 9.49 -13.14
C HIS A 47 9.18 10.36 -12.16
N LEU A 48 9.47 11.61 -12.52
CA LEU A 48 10.30 12.54 -11.76
C LEU A 48 9.51 13.53 -10.90
N ASN A 49 8.21 13.34 -10.74
CA ASN A 49 7.39 14.13 -9.82
C ASN A 49 8.03 14.20 -8.42
N PHE A 50 8.39 15.42 -8.01
CA PHE A 50 9.12 15.70 -6.76
C PHE A 50 8.38 15.18 -5.51
N MET A 51 7.04 15.13 -5.53
CA MET A 51 6.24 14.69 -4.40
C MET A 51 6.38 13.20 -4.09
N SER A 52 6.86 12.40 -5.05
CA SER A 52 6.87 10.92 -4.94
C SER A 52 8.17 10.27 -5.42
N ILE A 53 9.20 11.07 -5.75
CA ILE A 53 10.44 10.56 -6.35
C ILE A 53 11.26 9.68 -5.39
N LEU A 54 11.29 10.03 -4.09
CA LEU A 54 12.10 9.32 -3.09
C LEU A 54 11.40 8.09 -2.51
N ALA A 55 10.24 8.28 -1.87
CA ALA A 55 9.58 7.25 -1.07
C ALA A 55 8.22 6.80 -1.61
N GLY A 56 7.82 7.28 -2.80
CA GLY A 56 6.47 7.10 -3.32
C GLY A 56 5.50 8.10 -2.73
N PRO A 57 4.19 7.86 -2.78
CA PRO A 57 3.50 6.63 -3.21
C PRO A 57 3.57 6.36 -4.73
N CYS A 58 3.39 5.09 -5.12
CA CYS A 58 3.16 4.73 -6.52
C CYS A 58 1.69 5.02 -6.87
N SER A 59 1.45 5.80 -7.92
CA SER A 59 0.10 6.13 -8.37
C SER A 59 -0.13 5.66 -9.80
N ASN A 60 -1.39 5.61 -10.23
CA ASN A 60 -1.72 5.35 -11.63
C ASN A 60 -1.34 6.55 -12.51
N PHE A 61 -1.00 6.29 -13.78
CA PHE A 61 -0.62 7.36 -14.71
C PHE A 61 -1.82 8.27 -15.04
N ASN A 62 -3.00 7.71 -15.34
CA ASN A 62 -4.21 8.51 -15.62
C ASN A 62 -4.63 9.37 -14.41
N GLU A 63 -4.45 8.87 -13.19
CA GLU A 63 -4.71 9.65 -11.97
C GLU A 63 -3.74 10.82 -11.82
N TYR A 64 -2.46 10.58 -12.13
CA TYR A 64 -1.43 11.62 -12.09
C TYR A 64 -1.68 12.72 -13.13
N ILE A 65 -1.99 12.35 -14.38
CA ILE A 65 -2.30 13.33 -15.42
C ILE A 65 -3.58 14.10 -15.08
N GLY A 66 -4.62 13.40 -14.61
CA GLY A 66 -5.84 14.06 -14.14
C GLY A 66 -5.60 15.04 -12.99
N PHE A 67 -4.60 14.79 -12.14
CA PHE A 67 -4.15 15.74 -11.12
C PHE A 67 -3.43 16.95 -11.70
N ILE A 68 -2.47 16.73 -12.61
CA ILE A 68 -1.72 17.82 -13.26
C ILE A 68 -2.66 18.75 -14.05
N GLU A 69 -3.70 18.20 -14.67
CA GLU A 69 -4.70 18.97 -15.41
C GLU A 69 -5.82 19.55 -14.51
N GLY A 70 -5.79 19.30 -13.20
CA GLY A 70 -6.80 19.80 -12.24
C GLY A 70 -8.18 19.13 -12.36
N ARG A 71 -8.31 18.02 -13.08
CA ARG A 71 -9.58 17.31 -13.29
C ARG A 71 -9.92 16.31 -12.19
N HIS A 72 -8.96 15.98 -11.32
CA HIS A 72 -9.07 14.88 -10.36
C HIS A 72 -10.12 15.11 -9.27
N ILE A 73 -10.22 16.33 -8.71
CA ILE A 73 -11.21 16.66 -7.68
C ILE A 73 -12.61 16.65 -8.28
N GLN A 74 -12.79 17.38 -9.39
CA GLN A 74 -14.08 17.49 -10.06
C GLN A 74 -14.62 16.11 -10.46
N THR A 75 -13.78 15.29 -11.09
CA THR A 75 -14.17 13.94 -11.53
C THR A 75 -14.63 13.07 -10.37
N LYS A 76 -13.98 13.18 -9.20
CA LYS A 76 -14.34 12.42 -8.00
C LYS A 76 -15.59 12.96 -7.33
N LEU A 77 -15.78 14.27 -7.30
CA LEU A 77 -17.00 14.90 -6.77
C LEU A 77 -18.22 14.58 -7.64
N THR A 78 -18.13 14.64 -8.98
CA THR A 78 -19.24 14.30 -9.88
C THR A 78 -19.68 12.84 -9.73
N LYS A 79 -18.74 11.92 -9.48
CA LYS A 79 -19.07 10.50 -9.21
C LYS A 79 -19.87 10.30 -7.92
N VAL A 80 -19.70 11.16 -6.93
CA VAL A 80 -20.39 11.09 -5.64
C VAL A 80 -21.68 11.93 -5.66
N LYS A 81 -21.67 13.10 -6.31
CA LYS A 81 -22.78 14.07 -6.38
C LYS A 81 -23.60 13.95 -7.67
N MET A 82 -24.22 12.80 -7.93
CA MET A 82 -25.35 12.75 -8.88
C MET A 82 -26.67 13.30 -8.28
N LYS A 83 -26.64 14.13 -7.22
CA LYS A 83 -27.89 14.46 -6.50
C LYS A 83 -28.13 15.84 -5.92
N ASP A 84 -27.22 16.80 -5.94
CA ASP A 84 -27.66 18.17 -5.61
C ASP A 84 -26.77 19.26 -6.19
N ASP A 85 -27.46 20.18 -6.85
CA ASP A 85 -26.97 21.40 -7.45
C ASP A 85 -26.57 22.36 -6.32
N ASN A 86 -25.27 22.54 -6.11
CA ASN A 86 -24.70 23.70 -5.43
C ASN A 86 -23.16 23.67 -5.52
N THR A 87 -22.60 24.82 -5.88
CA THR A 87 -21.19 25.23 -5.87
C THR A 87 -20.20 24.19 -5.34
N LEU A 88 -19.32 23.72 -6.22
CA LEU A 88 -18.25 22.78 -5.89
C LEU A 88 -17.22 23.50 -5.02
N ILE A 89 -17.42 23.48 -3.70
CA ILE A 89 -16.42 23.96 -2.75
C ILE A 89 -15.22 23.03 -2.84
N GLU A 90 -14.05 23.58 -3.20
CA GLU A 90 -12.81 22.81 -3.19
C GLU A 90 -12.50 22.34 -1.76
N PRO A 91 -12.27 21.04 -1.55
CA PRO A 91 -12.03 20.51 -0.22
C PRO A 91 -10.68 21.01 0.29
N SER A 92 -10.65 21.52 1.53
CA SER A 92 -9.38 21.94 2.15
C SER A 92 -8.57 20.72 2.61
N PRO A 93 -7.28 20.60 2.22
CA PRO A 93 -6.41 19.52 2.68
C PRO A 93 -5.87 19.73 4.10
N ASN A 94 -6.02 20.93 4.68
CA ASN A 94 -5.28 21.36 5.87
C ASN A 94 -5.47 20.42 7.07
N LYS A 95 -6.71 19.98 7.34
CA LYS A 95 -6.99 19.04 8.45
C LYS A 95 -6.27 17.71 8.26
N ALA A 96 -6.30 17.16 7.04
CA ALA A 96 -5.63 15.90 6.73
C ALA A 96 -4.10 16.04 6.80
N VAL A 97 -3.56 17.14 6.28
CA VAL A 97 -2.11 17.44 6.34
C VAL A 97 -1.64 17.57 7.79
N ILE A 98 -2.31 18.38 8.62
CA ILE A 98 -1.97 18.57 10.04
C ILE A 98 -1.99 17.23 10.78
N THR A 99 -3.04 16.43 10.58
CA THR A 99 -3.16 15.11 11.20
C THR A 99 -1.98 14.21 10.82
N LYS A 100 -1.61 14.17 9.54
CA LYS A 100 -0.47 13.37 9.06
C LYS A 100 0.87 13.90 9.59
N LEU A 101 1.04 15.22 9.73
CA LEU A 101 2.23 15.82 10.33
C LEU A 101 2.38 15.44 11.82
N VAL A 102 1.28 15.44 12.58
CA VAL A 102 1.29 14.97 13.98
C VAL A 102 1.73 13.51 14.05
N ILE A 103 1.18 12.64 13.18
CA ILE A 103 1.61 11.23 13.08
C ILE A 103 3.10 11.12 12.76
N CYS A 104 3.62 11.96 11.87
CA CYS A 104 5.05 11.98 11.54
C CYS A 104 5.91 12.32 12.75
N VAL A 105 5.56 13.37 13.49
CA VAL A 105 6.29 13.78 14.71
C VAL A 105 6.29 12.66 15.73
N VAL A 106 5.12 12.09 16.05
CA VAL A 106 4.99 10.99 17.01
C VAL A 106 5.81 9.78 16.57
N SER A 107 5.68 9.36 15.31
CA SER A 107 6.40 8.19 14.78
C SER A 107 7.92 8.38 14.80
N LEU A 108 8.39 9.58 14.47
CA LEU A 108 9.82 9.90 14.49
C LEU A 108 10.35 9.92 15.93
N THR A 109 9.63 10.53 16.87
CA THR A 109 10.01 10.55 18.29
C THR A 109 10.09 9.14 18.86
N VAL A 110 9.09 8.29 18.59
CA VAL A 110 9.08 6.89 19.02
C VAL A 110 10.26 6.12 18.42
N PHE A 111 10.51 6.29 17.12
CA PHE A 111 11.65 5.64 16.45
C PHE A 111 12.98 6.05 17.09
N LEU A 112 13.24 7.35 17.26
CA LEU A 112 14.52 7.85 17.77
C LEU A 112 14.75 7.51 19.25
N THR A 113 13.69 7.37 20.04
CA THR A 113 13.78 7.03 21.47
C THR A 113 13.91 5.52 21.69
N ILE A 114 12.98 4.72 21.15
CA ILE A 114 12.94 3.28 21.41
C ILE A 114 14.06 2.55 20.70
N CYS A 115 14.41 2.88 19.44
CA CYS A 115 15.55 2.22 18.77
C CYS A 115 16.89 2.53 19.43
N LYS A 116 17.02 3.69 20.11
CA LYS A 116 18.21 4.02 20.88
C LYS A 116 18.25 3.25 22.21
N ALA A 117 17.10 3.06 22.84
CA ALA A 117 16.98 2.30 24.08
C ALA A 117 17.13 0.78 23.88
N PHE A 118 16.73 0.26 22.72
CA PHE A 118 16.80 -1.16 22.36
C PHE A 118 17.47 -1.32 20.98
N PRO A 119 18.81 -1.18 20.91
CA PRO A 119 19.54 -1.42 19.67
C PRO A 119 19.43 -2.89 19.25
N LEU A 120 19.12 -3.13 17.96
CA LEU A 120 19.15 -4.48 17.38
C LEU A 120 20.56 -5.10 17.41
N ALA A 121 21.61 -4.28 17.45
CA ALA A 121 22.99 -4.75 17.48
C ALA A 121 23.33 -5.49 18.77
N ASP A 122 22.68 -5.17 19.88
CA ASP A 122 22.92 -5.80 21.19
C ASP A 122 22.56 -7.29 21.17
N MET A 123 21.68 -7.73 20.26
CA MET A 123 21.37 -9.15 20.09
C MET A 123 22.51 -9.96 19.45
N LEU A 124 23.48 -9.28 18.86
CA LEU A 124 24.67 -9.89 18.25
C LEU A 124 25.86 -9.92 19.22
N ASP A 125 25.73 -9.32 20.41
CA ASP A 125 26.78 -9.35 21.43
C ASP A 125 26.86 -10.74 22.07
N ASP A 126 28.06 -11.33 22.06
CA ASP A 126 28.33 -12.64 22.64
C ASP A 126 27.88 -12.69 24.11
N LYS A 127 28.07 -11.60 24.85
CA LYS A 127 27.64 -11.51 26.25
C LYS A 127 26.12 -11.60 26.39
N PHE A 128 25.37 -10.92 25.52
CA PHE A 128 23.91 -11.00 25.52
C PHE A 128 23.43 -12.40 25.14
N ILE A 129 24.11 -13.05 24.19
CA ILE A 129 23.81 -14.41 23.75
C ILE A 129 24.09 -15.42 24.87
N ASP A 130 25.18 -15.29 25.61
CA ASP A 130 25.54 -16.31 26.61
C ASP A 130 24.82 -16.11 27.95
N GLU A 131 24.60 -14.86 28.38
CA GLU A 131 24.07 -14.56 29.72
C GLU A 131 22.53 -14.41 29.77
N SER A 132 21.88 -14.12 28.63
CA SER A 132 20.43 -13.86 28.63
C SER A 132 19.58 -15.12 28.59
N SER A 133 18.49 -15.13 29.36
CA SER A 133 17.46 -16.16 29.26
C SER A 133 16.79 -16.16 27.87
N LEU A 134 16.32 -17.34 27.43
CA LEU A 134 15.63 -17.46 26.14
C LEU A 134 14.40 -16.54 26.06
N LEU A 135 13.61 -16.44 27.13
CA LEU A 135 12.45 -15.57 27.18
C LEU A 135 12.83 -14.10 26.99
N TRP A 136 13.91 -13.65 27.65
CA TRP A 136 14.39 -12.28 27.50
C TRP A 136 14.86 -12.00 26.07
N LYS A 137 15.59 -12.93 25.44
CA LYS A 137 15.99 -12.81 24.03
C LYS A 137 14.78 -12.64 23.11
N LEU A 138 13.72 -13.42 23.32
CA LEU A 138 12.49 -13.33 22.52
C LEU A 138 11.76 -11.99 22.72
N VAL A 139 11.63 -11.53 23.97
CA VAL A 139 11.01 -10.23 24.30
C VAL A 139 11.83 -9.09 23.72
N TYR A 140 13.15 -9.11 23.89
CA TYR A 140 14.05 -8.10 23.38
C TYR A 140 14.02 -8.03 21.84
N LEU A 141 14.03 -9.19 21.17
CA LEU A 141 13.89 -9.29 19.71
C LEU A 141 12.57 -8.67 19.25
N TYR A 142 11.46 -9.00 19.91
CA TYR A 142 10.15 -8.47 19.56
C TYR A 142 10.10 -6.95 19.71
N ILE A 143 10.53 -6.41 20.87
CA ILE A 143 10.53 -4.97 21.15
C ILE A 143 11.44 -4.24 20.17
N SER A 144 12.68 -4.72 19.97
CA SER A 144 13.65 -4.10 19.06
C SER A 144 13.16 -4.09 17.61
N THR A 145 12.50 -5.16 17.17
CA THR A 145 11.91 -5.23 15.81
C THR A 145 10.73 -4.27 15.67
N MET A 146 9.84 -4.23 16.67
CA MET A 146 8.71 -3.28 16.66
C MET A 146 9.17 -1.82 16.73
N ALA A 147 10.26 -1.54 17.46
CA ALA A 147 10.87 -0.21 17.53
C ALA A 147 11.37 0.29 16.17
N CYS A 148 11.73 -0.61 15.25
CA CYS A 148 12.16 -0.25 13.91
C CYS A 148 11.01 0.11 12.96
N LYS A 149 9.77 -0.23 13.30
CA LYS A 149 8.59 -0.04 12.43
C LYS A 149 8.19 1.44 12.24
N PRO A 150 8.19 2.30 13.28
CA PRO A 150 7.78 3.71 13.16
C PRO A 150 8.58 4.55 12.17
N LYS A 151 9.80 4.16 11.79
CA LYS A 151 10.55 4.85 10.71
C LYS A 151 9.80 4.80 9.37
N TYR A 152 9.09 3.70 9.11
CA TYR A 152 8.28 3.54 7.91
C TYR A 152 6.99 4.35 8.01
N TYR A 153 6.38 4.41 9.21
CA TYR A 153 5.23 5.29 9.48
C TYR A 153 5.59 6.75 9.21
N PHE A 154 6.71 7.21 9.74
CA PHE A 154 7.22 8.54 9.46
C PHE A 154 7.41 8.77 7.95
N ALA A 155 8.24 7.95 7.28
CA ALA A 155 8.61 8.21 5.89
C ALA A 155 7.41 8.18 4.93
N TRP A 156 6.52 7.20 5.06
CA TRP A 156 5.37 7.06 4.17
C TRP A 156 4.23 8.02 4.51
N THR A 157 3.98 8.33 5.78
CA THR A 157 2.99 9.35 6.15
C THR A 157 3.46 10.76 5.76
N LEU A 158 4.77 11.03 5.82
CA LEU A 158 5.32 12.32 5.36
C LEU A 158 5.15 12.48 3.84
N ALA A 159 5.47 11.45 3.06
CA ALA A 159 5.25 11.46 1.62
C ALA A 159 3.77 11.70 1.28
N ASP A 160 2.88 11.03 1.99
CA ASP A 160 1.44 11.20 1.85
C ASP A 160 0.97 12.63 2.23
N ALA A 161 1.51 13.21 3.31
CA ALA A 161 1.23 14.59 3.70
C ALA A 161 1.66 15.60 2.62
N ILE A 162 2.81 15.41 1.99
CA ILE A 162 3.30 16.27 0.89
C ILE A 162 2.33 16.22 -0.31
N ASN A 163 1.89 15.02 -0.69
CA ASN A 163 0.96 14.86 -1.80
C ASN A 163 -0.43 15.44 -1.49
N ASN A 164 -0.88 15.32 -0.23
CA ASN A 164 -2.12 15.95 0.23
C ASN A 164 -2.02 17.48 0.27
N ALA A 165 -0.89 18.04 0.68
CA ALA A 165 -0.65 19.48 0.66
C ALA A 165 -0.70 20.05 -0.76
N ALA A 166 -0.27 19.28 -1.75
CA ALA A 166 -0.41 19.61 -3.16
C ALA A 166 -1.81 19.35 -3.75
N GLY A 167 -2.73 18.74 -2.98
CA GLY A 167 -4.09 18.43 -3.42
C GLY A 167 -4.27 17.09 -4.13
N TYR A 168 -3.23 16.26 -4.28
CA TYR A 168 -3.29 15.03 -5.07
C TYR A 168 -4.04 13.88 -4.38
N GLY A 169 -3.97 13.78 -3.04
CA GLY A 169 -4.51 12.61 -2.33
C GLY A 169 -6.02 12.60 -2.04
N PHE A 170 -6.80 13.52 -2.63
CA PHE A 170 -8.26 13.55 -2.47
C PHE A 170 -8.95 12.32 -3.07
N ASN A 171 -9.84 11.67 -2.32
CA ASN A 171 -10.51 10.41 -2.68
C ASN A 171 -12.05 10.47 -2.56
N GLY A 172 -12.62 11.66 -2.76
CA GLY A 172 -14.07 11.87 -2.67
C GLY A 172 -14.56 12.09 -1.24
N ILE A 173 -15.81 11.72 -1.00
CA ILE A 173 -16.52 11.93 0.28
C ILE A 173 -16.89 10.55 0.84
N ASP A 174 -16.81 10.40 2.16
CA ASP A 174 -17.29 9.20 2.87
C ASP A 174 -18.82 9.19 3.05
N GLU A 175 -19.34 8.13 3.67
CA GLU A 175 -20.77 7.98 3.96
C GLU A 175 -21.27 9.02 4.97
N ASP A 176 -20.37 9.54 5.82
CA ASP A 176 -20.64 10.55 6.84
C ASP A 176 -20.53 11.99 6.31
N GLY A 177 -20.21 12.18 5.03
CA GLY A 177 -20.08 13.49 4.39
C GLY A 177 -18.71 14.16 4.55
N ASN A 178 -17.70 13.50 5.11
CA ASN A 178 -16.35 14.04 5.24
C ASN A 178 -15.48 13.77 4.00
N TYR A 179 -14.60 14.71 3.69
CA TYR A 179 -13.62 14.58 2.61
C TYR A 179 -12.54 13.56 2.96
N ARG A 180 -12.37 12.56 2.09
CA ARG A 180 -11.30 11.57 2.22
C ARG A 180 -10.03 12.02 1.51
N TRP A 181 -8.90 11.84 2.20
CA TRP A 181 -7.56 12.23 1.74
C TRP A 181 -6.59 11.04 1.79
N ASP A 182 -7.04 9.91 1.26
CA ASP A 182 -6.39 8.60 1.33
C ASP A 182 -6.13 7.95 -0.05
N GLN A 183 -6.28 8.69 -1.16
CA GLN A 183 -6.17 8.14 -2.53
C GLN A 183 -4.85 7.40 -2.77
N ILE A 184 -3.76 7.95 -2.25
CA ILE A 184 -2.41 7.44 -2.44
C ILE A 184 -1.74 7.13 -1.09
N SER A 185 -2.54 6.91 -0.05
CA SER A 185 -2.02 6.54 1.27
C SER A 185 -1.38 5.16 1.21
N ASN A 186 -0.13 5.08 1.66
CA ASN A 186 0.60 3.81 1.76
C ASN A 186 0.35 3.04 3.06
N LEU A 187 -0.28 3.68 4.05
CA LEU A 187 -0.41 3.15 5.40
C LEU A 187 -1.80 3.44 5.96
N ASN A 188 -2.33 2.44 6.66
CA ASN A 188 -3.37 2.63 7.66
C ASN A 188 -2.86 2.07 9.00
N ILE A 189 -2.28 2.95 9.82
CA ILE A 189 -1.58 2.56 11.06
C ILE A 189 -2.52 1.83 12.03
N TRP A 190 -3.74 2.33 12.18
CA TRP A 190 -4.72 1.70 13.08
C TRP A 190 -5.01 0.26 12.69
N ASN A 191 -5.28 0.02 11.41
CA ASN A 191 -5.55 -1.32 10.91
C ASN A 191 -4.31 -2.23 10.93
N ILE A 192 -3.11 -1.67 10.90
CA ILE A 192 -1.87 -2.44 11.04
C ILE A 192 -1.69 -2.90 12.49
N GLU A 193 -1.83 -2.00 13.47
CA GLU A 193 -1.60 -2.33 14.88
C GLU A 193 -2.72 -3.20 15.46
N MET A 194 -3.95 -3.02 15.00
CA MET A 194 -5.13 -3.79 15.44
C MET A 194 -5.45 -4.95 14.49
N ALA A 195 -4.51 -5.35 13.62
CA ALA A 195 -4.73 -6.41 12.65
C ALA A 195 -5.02 -7.75 13.35
N THR A 196 -6.23 -8.29 13.14
CA THR A 196 -6.61 -9.62 13.64
C THR A 196 -6.24 -10.76 12.69
N SER A 197 -5.74 -10.43 11.50
CA SER A 197 -5.29 -11.40 10.51
C SER A 197 -4.09 -10.90 9.72
N PHE A 198 -3.28 -11.84 9.23
CA PHE A 198 -2.12 -11.54 8.40
C PHE A 198 -2.51 -10.82 7.10
N LYS A 199 -3.69 -11.13 6.54
CA LYS A 199 -4.24 -10.42 5.38
C LYS A 199 -4.52 -8.96 5.70
N MET A 200 -5.21 -8.69 6.81
CA MET A 200 -5.48 -7.31 7.23
C MET A 200 -4.19 -6.51 7.43
N TYR A 201 -3.16 -7.12 8.01
CA TYR A 201 -1.86 -6.48 8.17
C TYR A 201 -1.23 -6.09 6.81
N ILE A 202 -1.14 -7.05 5.87
CA ILE A 202 -0.52 -6.82 4.55
C ILE A 202 -1.33 -5.81 3.72
N ASP A 203 -2.65 -5.90 3.73
CA ASP A 203 -3.52 -5.03 2.93
C ASP A 203 -3.42 -3.55 3.37
N ASN A 204 -2.95 -3.28 4.60
CA ASN A 204 -2.82 -1.93 5.15
C ASN A 204 -1.35 -1.46 5.23
N TRP A 205 -0.37 -2.34 4.93
CA TRP A 205 1.06 -2.05 4.93
C TRP A 205 1.59 -1.87 3.51
N ASN A 206 2.07 -0.66 3.18
CA ASN A 206 2.59 -0.33 1.85
C ASN A 206 1.56 -0.59 0.73
N ILE A 207 0.36 -0.04 0.93
CA ILE A 207 -0.85 -0.27 0.14
C ILE A 207 -0.60 -0.13 -1.36
N GLN A 208 0.10 0.92 -1.80
CA GLN A 208 0.32 1.16 -3.23
C GLN A 208 1.30 0.17 -3.85
N THR A 209 2.27 -0.33 -3.07
CA THR A 209 3.15 -1.42 -3.52
C THR A 209 2.38 -2.73 -3.63
N ALA A 210 1.48 -3.02 -2.67
CA ALA A 210 0.60 -4.20 -2.76
C ALA A 210 -0.31 -4.12 -3.99
N ALA A 211 -0.91 -2.95 -4.26
CA ALA A 211 -1.70 -2.71 -5.47
C ALA A 211 -0.86 -2.87 -6.75
N TRP A 212 0.37 -2.35 -6.77
CA TRP A 212 1.32 -2.57 -7.87
C TRP A 212 1.60 -4.06 -8.09
N LEU A 213 1.99 -4.80 -7.04
CA LEU A 213 2.26 -6.24 -7.10
C LEU A 213 1.06 -7.02 -7.62
N LYS A 214 -0.15 -6.68 -7.18
CA LYS A 214 -1.39 -7.27 -7.69
C LYS A 214 -1.52 -7.06 -9.20
N ARG A 215 -1.33 -5.83 -9.67
CA ARG A 215 -1.49 -5.45 -11.09
C ARG A 215 -0.44 -6.05 -12.02
N VAL A 216 0.81 -6.10 -11.58
CA VAL A 216 1.93 -6.55 -12.45
C VAL A 216 2.20 -8.05 -12.35
N SER A 217 1.79 -8.69 -11.26
CA SER A 217 2.06 -10.11 -11.00
C SER A 217 0.78 -10.91 -10.76
N TYR A 218 0.05 -10.63 -9.67
CA TYR A 218 -1.04 -11.50 -9.24
C TYR A 218 -2.11 -11.72 -10.30
N ASP A 219 -2.64 -10.62 -10.88
CA ASP A 219 -3.72 -10.66 -11.88
C ASP A 219 -3.23 -11.16 -13.26
N ARG A 220 -1.92 -11.32 -13.44
CA ARG A 220 -1.29 -11.71 -14.71
C ARG A 220 -0.65 -13.10 -14.67
N ALA A 221 -0.43 -13.63 -13.48
CA ALA A 221 0.14 -14.95 -13.29
C ALA A 221 -0.87 -16.02 -13.71
N PRO A 222 -0.50 -16.96 -14.61
CA PRO A 222 -1.41 -18.02 -15.06
C PRO A 222 -1.68 -19.07 -13.98
N LYS A 223 -0.70 -19.33 -13.10
CA LYS A 223 -0.77 -20.27 -11.97
C LYS A 223 0.06 -19.74 -10.80
N TYR A 224 -0.23 -20.23 -9.60
CA TYR A 224 0.51 -19.91 -8.37
C TYR A 224 0.64 -18.39 -8.09
N CYS A 225 -0.42 -17.63 -8.38
CA CYS A 225 -0.44 -16.16 -8.33
C CYS A 225 0.15 -15.61 -7.03
N THR A 226 -0.28 -16.13 -5.88
CA THR A 226 0.24 -15.73 -4.57
C THR A 226 1.75 -15.98 -4.45
N GLY A 227 2.21 -17.20 -4.72
CA GLY A 227 3.62 -17.56 -4.57
C GLY A 227 4.54 -16.74 -5.47
N LEU A 228 4.16 -16.54 -6.74
CA LEU A 228 4.90 -15.70 -7.68
C LEU A 228 4.89 -14.22 -7.25
N THR A 229 3.79 -13.72 -6.68
CA THR A 229 3.71 -12.35 -6.19
C THR A 229 4.63 -12.13 -4.98
N PHE A 230 4.66 -13.07 -4.03
CA PHE A 230 5.58 -13.02 -2.88
C PHE A 230 7.05 -13.15 -3.32
N LEU A 231 7.35 -13.99 -4.32
CA LEU A 231 8.70 -14.09 -4.89
C LEU A 231 9.12 -12.79 -5.59
N LEU A 232 8.24 -12.19 -6.39
CA LEU A 232 8.49 -10.89 -7.02
C LEU A 232 8.72 -9.81 -5.95
N SER A 233 7.94 -9.82 -4.87
CA SER A 233 8.14 -8.92 -3.73
C SER A 233 9.53 -9.12 -3.12
N ALA A 234 9.99 -10.35 -2.90
CA ALA A 234 11.33 -10.62 -2.37
C ALA A 234 12.43 -10.04 -3.27
N ILE A 235 12.35 -10.32 -4.57
CA ILE A 235 13.31 -9.82 -5.57
C ILE A 235 13.30 -8.28 -5.61
N TRP A 236 12.13 -7.66 -5.51
CA TRP A 236 12.00 -6.20 -5.49
C TRP A 236 12.67 -5.58 -4.26
N HIS A 237 12.61 -6.23 -3.08
CA HIS A 237 13.29 -5.77 -1.87
C HIS A 237 14.82 -5.92 -1.93
N GLY A 238 15.32 -6.94 -2.64
CA GLY A 238 16.74 -7.08 -2.96
C GLY A 238 17.23 -8.53 -2.89
N VAL A 239 18.55 -8.71 -3.04
CA VAL A 239 19.19 -10.03 -3.11
C VAL A 239 19.61 -10.61 -1.76
N TYR A 240 19.42 -9.86 -0.65
CA TYR A 240 19.78 -10.34 0.67
C TYR A 240 18.89 -11.51 1.10
N PRO A 241 19.47 -12.62 1.63
CA PRO A 241 18.71 -13.83 1.98
C PRO A 241 17.52 -13.59 2.92
N GLY A 242 17.63 -12.63 3.85
CA GLY A 242 16.58 -12.28 4.80
C GLY A 242 15.25 -11.89 4.15
N TYR A 243 15.28 -11.27 2.96
CA TYR A 243 14.06 -10.96 2.22
C TYR A 243 13.37 -12.24 1.74
N TYR A 244 14.11 -13.16 1.15
CA TYR A 244 13.55 -14.44 0.68
C TYR A 244 12.97 -15.24 1.84
N PHE A 245 13.66 -15.31 2.98
CA PHE A 245 13.11 -15.94 4.18
C PHE A 245 11.80 -15.28 4.61
N THR A 246 11.73 -13.95 4.66
CA THR A 246 10.52 -13.21 5.06
C THR A 246 9.35 -13.48 4.12
N PHE A 247 9.54 -13.34 2.81
CA PHE A 247 8.44 -13.46 1.85
C PHE A 247 8.03 -14.92 1.59
N LEU A 248 8.97 -15.87 1.60
CA LEU A 248 8.66 -17.29 1.44
C LEU A 248 7.98 -17.86 2.68
N THR A 249 8.34 -17.42 3.89
CA THR A 249 7.61 -17.78 5.13
C THR A 249 6.23 -17.12 5.21
N GLY A 250 6.04 -15.95 4.58
CA GLY A 250 4.74 -15.32 4.44
C GLY A 250 3.73 -16.16 3.65
N ILE A 251 4.19 -17.02 2.72
CA ILE A 251 3.32 -17.89 1.91
C ILE A 251 2.54 -18.87 2.80
N PRO A 252 3.14 -19.79 3.57
CA PRO A 252 2.39 -20.73 4.39
C PRO A 252 1.49 -20.03 5.40
N VAL A 253 1.94 -18.92 6.01
CA VAL A 253 1.11 -18.11 6.93
C VAL A 253 -0.16 -17.60 6.23
N TRP A 254 -0.04 -17.12 5.00
CA TRP A 254 -1.18 -16.69 4.19
C TRP A 254 -2.17 -17.82 3.90
N TRP A 255 -1.66 -18.98 3.48
CA TRP A 255 -2.48 -20.15 3.16
C TRP A 255 -3.21 -20.69 4.39
N VAL A 256 -2.52 -20.78 5.53
CA VAL A 256 -3.12 -21.21 6.80
C VAL A 256 -4.20 -20.22 7.24
N ALA A 257 -3.92 -18.92 7.23
CA ALA A 257 -4.90 -17.90 7.60
C ALA A 257 -6.16 -17.97 6.71
N ARG A 258 -6.00 -18.19 5.40
CA ARG A 258 -7.12 -18.38 4.48
C ARG A 258 -7.91 -19.66 4.78
N GLY A 259 -7.21 -20.77 5.02
CA GLY A 259 -7.83 -22.05 5.37
C GLY A 259 -8.66 -21.98 6.66
N VAL A 260 -8.10 -21.40 7.72
CA VAL A 260 -8.79 -21.19 9.01
C VAL A 260 -10.03 -20.33 8.82
N ARG A 261 -9.96 -19.24 8.06
CA ARG A 261 -11.12 -18.38 7.80
C ARG A 261 -12.25 -19.14 7.09
N ILE A 262 -11.93 -19.92 6.05
CA ILE A 262 -12.92 -20.71 5.30
C ILE A 262 -13.55 -21.76 6.21
N PHE A 263 -12.73 -22.44 7.02
CA PHE A 263 -13.20 -23.42 8.00
C PHE A 263 -14.17 -22.78 9.00
N LEU A 264 -13.77 -21.70 9.66
CA LEU A 264 -14.61 -21.02 10.66
C LEU A 264 -15.91 -20.48 10.07
N LEU A 265 -15.88 -19.87 8.88
CA LEU A 265 -17.10 -19.42 8.19
C LEU A 265 -18.04 -20.57 7.84
N SER A 266 -17.49 -21.73 7.48
CA SER A 266 -18.31 -22.92 7.17
C SER A 266 -19.04 -23.45 8.41
N TYR A 267 -18.42 -23.35 9.59
CA TYR A 267 -19.03 -23.75 10.86
C TYR A 267 -20.00 -22.70 11.43
N CYS A 268 -19.66 -21.42 11.37
CA CYS A 268 -20.46 -20.35 11.96
C CYS A 268 -21.66 -19.91 11.09
N CYS A 269 -21.54 -19.98 9.76
CA CYS A 269 -22.55 -19.43 8.86
C CYS A 269 -23.41 -20.49 8.14
N GLY A 270 -23.21 -21.79 8.41
CA GLY A 270 -24.03 -22.87 7.85
C GLY A 270 -24.21 -22.78 6.33
N HIS A 271 -23.29 -23.39 5.56
CA HIS A 271 -23.42 -23.49 4.09
C HIS A 271 -23.51 -22.13 3.34
N CYS A 272 -22.55 -21.22 3.54
CA CYS A 272 -22.25 -20.23 2.50
C CYS A 272 -21.41 -20.87 1.40
N THR A 273 -21.98 -20.98 0.20
CA THR A 273 -21.37 -21.59 -0.99
C THR A 273 -20.03 -20.95 -1.36
N TYR A 274 -19.08 -21.81 -1.74
CA TYR A 274 -17.68 -21.56 -2.14
C TYR A 274 -17.46 -20.42 -3.17
N SER A 275 -18.52 -19.95 -3.85
CA SER A 275 -18.46 -18.95 -4.92
C SER A 275 -18.27 -17.51 -4.42
N SER A 276 -18.73 -17.19 -3.20
CA SER A 276 -18.63 -15.82 -2.66
C SER A 276 -17.24 -15.44 -2.13
N VAL A 277 -16.40 -16.43 -1.82
CA VAL A 277 -15.07 -16.22 -1.19
C VAL A 277 -14.00 -15.78 -2.19
N ASN A 278 -14.23 -15.99 -3.49
CA ASN A 278 -13.29 -15.56 -4.54
C ASN A 278 -13.49 -14.11 -5.00
N ASN A 279 -14.57 -13.44 -4.58
CA ASN A 279 -14.91 -12.06 -5.00
C ASN A 279 -14.50 -10.97 -4.00
N VAL A 280 -13.69 -11.30 -2.99
CA VAL A 280 -13.08 -10.30 -2.10
C VAL A 280 -11.57 -10.50 -2.14
N ILE A 281 -10.96 -10.07 -3.25
CA ILE A 281 -9.52 -9.90 -3.44
C ILE A 281 -9.26 -8.43 -3.71
#